data_AF-A0A2M7CVS9-F1
#
_entry.id   AF-A0A2M7CVS9-F1
#
_cell.length_a   1.000
_cell.length_b   1.000
_cell.length_c   1.000
_cell.angle_alpha   90.00
_cell.angle_beta   90.00
_cell.angle_gamma   90.00
#
_symmetry.space_group_name_H-M   'P 1'
#
loop_
_entity.id
_entity.type
_entity.pdbx_description
1 polymer ?
#
loop_
_entity_poly.entity_id
_entity_poly.type
_entity_poly.pdbx_seq_one_letter_code
_entity_poly.pdbx_strand_id
1 'polypeptide(L)'
;MAWRQVAFDAYYPFTVALNQQSITAPEKLTVEQQIYVFLLLCANLPFVGAPYNPLTDAFERLAYLALKRMWPAKAAIKTFGKNNADYTGNKSERMRKLALDLGCRPTVDPAKFRPRDSGDGGIDLAGWLELDGHESENKLTCLAQCACSRTDWNSKQSEISRERIGKLFNPTAPWLELLCIPICFRNNNGRWAFDADVGEIIMIDRLRLLQFIEPDDLAAITPPPLLNNFLQSRLEPV
;
A
#
# COMPACT_ATOMS: atom_id res chain seq x y z
N MET A 1 -3.46 -22.03 11.13
CA MET A 1 -2.07 -21.78 10.67
C MET A 1 -1.71 -22.58 9.44
N ALA A 2 -2.15 -23.84 9.30
CA ALA A 2 -1.93 -24.64 8.08
C ALA A 2 -2.32 -23.91 6.78
N TRP A 3 -3.46 -23.20 6.76
CA TRP A 3 -3.87 -22.44 5.58
C TRP A 3 -2.87 -21.34 5.19
N ARG A 4 -2.21 -20.68 6.16
CA ARG A 4 -1.24 -19.61 5.87
C ARG A 4 -0.02 -20.17 5.17
N GLN A 5 0.48 -21.32 5.63
CA GLN A 5 1.60 -21.98 4.98
C GLN A 5 1.28 -22.32 3.52
N VAL A 6 0.06 -22.79 3.24
CA VAL A 6 -0.39 -23.06 1.87
C VAL A 6 -0.57 -21.78 1.05
N ALA A 7 -1.19 -20.74 1.61
CA ALA A 7 -1.55 -19.53 0.87
C ALA A 7 -0.37 -18.59 0.60
N PHE A 8 0.57 -18.50 1.54
CA PHE A 8 1.76 -17.66 1.41
C PHE A 8 2.97 -18.42 0.82
N ASP A 9 2.91 -19.76 0.80
CA ASP A 9 3.90 -20.64 0.16
C ASP A 9 5.35 -20.25 0.49
N ALA A 10 6.19 -19.99 -0.52
CA ALA A 10 7.60 -19.63 -0.37
C ALA A 10 7.86 -18.41 0.53
N TYR A 11 6.88 -17.51 0.66
CA TYR A 11 7.00 -16.33 1.51
C TYR A 11 6.82 -16.64 3.00
N TYR A 12 6.15 -17.73 3.38
CA TYR A 12 5.83 -17.99 4.80
C TYR A 12 7.03 -18.58 5.54
N PRO A 13 7.62 -17.88 6.53
CA PRO A 13 8.83 -18.36 7.20
C PRO A 13 8.55 -19.28 8.38
N PHE A 14 7.29 -19.51 8.76
CA PHE A 14 6.95 -20.16 10.02
C PHE A 14 6.51 -21.62 9.84
N THR A 15 7.00 -22.49 10.71
CA THR A 15 6.52 -23.87 10.85
C THR A 15 5.80 -24.01 12.18
N VAL A 16 4.69 -24.76 12.18
CA VAL A 16 3.91 -25.04 13.39
C VAL A 16 4.05 -26.51 13.71
N ALA A 17 4.73 -26.82 14.81
CA ALA A 17 4.78 -28.18 15.30
C ALA A 17 3.39 -28.53 15.88
N LEU A 18 2.64 -29.40 15.18
CA LEU A 18 1.28 -29.83 15.55
C LEU A 18 1.17 -30.32 17.00
N ASN A 19 2.29 -30.77 17.57
CA ASN A 19 2.34 -31.40 18.90
C ASN A 19 2.92 -30.49 20.00
N GLN A 20 3.53 -29.35 19.68
CA GLN A 20 4.37 -28.62 20.65
C GLN A 20 3.91 -27.19 20.97
N GLN A 21 2.77 -26.71 20.44
CA GLN A 21 2.32 -25.32 20.60
C GLN A 21 3.42 -24.28 20.29
N SER A 22 4.45 -24.67 19.55
CA SER A 22 5.61 -23.86 19.22
C SER A 22 5.57 -23.46 17.76
N ILE A 23 5.95 -22.21 17.51
CA ILE A 23 6.16 -21.67 16.17
C ILE A 23 7.65 -21.51 16.00
N THR A 24 8.21 -22.14 14.98
CA THR A 24 9.62 -22.02 14.63
C THR A 24 9.76 -21.30 13.29
N ALA A 25 10.92 -20.71 13.05
CA ALA A 25 11.31 -20.15 11.77
C ALA A 25 12.75 -20.60 11.47
N PRO A 26 13.13 -20.76 10.19
CA PRO A 26 14.49 -21.15 9.85
C PRO A 26 15.49 -20.09 10.32
N GLU A 27 16.74 -20.53 10.54
CA GLU A 27 17.86 -19.66 10.92
C GLU A 27 18.15 -18.65 9.82
N LYS A 28 18.25 -19.14 8.57
CA LYS A 28 18.45 -18.31 7.38
C LYS A 28 17.14 -18.17 6.60
N LEU A 29 16.69 -16.93 6.42
CA LEU A 29 15.51 -16.62 5.61
C LEU A 29 15.89 -16.43 4.14
N THR A 30 15.06 -16.95 3.24
CA THR A 30 15.12 -16.59 1.80
C THR A 30 14.70 -15.14 1.59
N VAL A 31 14.92 -14.58 0.38
CA VAL A 31 14.54 -13.19 0.09
C VAL A 31 13.03 -13.01 0.17
N GLU A 32 12.24 -13.97 -0.32
CA GLU A 32 10.78 -14.02 -0.20
C GLU A 32 10.34 -13.97 1.26
N GLN A 33 10.98 -14.76 2.11
CA GLN A 33 10.70 -14.78 3.55
C GLN A 33 11.09 -13.46 4.23
N GLN A 34 12.17 -12.81 3.77
CA GLN A 34 12.54 -11.48 4.26
C GLN A 34 11.51 -10.42 3.87
N ILE A 35 10.91 -10.48 2.67
CA ILE A 35 9.80 -9.62 2.26
C ILE A 35 8.58 -9.85 3.17
N TYR A 36 8.27 -11.11 3.49
CA TYR A 36 7.19 -11.42 4.43
C TYR A 36 7.46 -10.82 5.82
N VAL A 37 8.69 -10.95 6.32
CA VAL A 37 9.10 -10.36 7.61
C VAL A 37 9.04 -8.84 7.56
N PHE A 38 9.47 -8.21 6.47
CA PHE A 38 9.32 -6.78 6.27
C PHE A 38 7.86 -6.33 6.40
N LEU A 39 6.94 -6.98 5.69
CA LEU A 39 5.50 -6.71 5.82
C LEU A 39 4.97 -7.00 7.24
N LEU A 40 5.55 -7.98 7.94
CA LEU A 40 5.22 -8.25 9.34
C LEU A 40 5.66 -7.10 10.26
N LEU A 41 6.84 -6.52 10.05
CA LEU A 41 7.31 -5.35 10.79
C LEU A 41 6.43 -4.12 10.51
N CYS A 42 6.11 -3.86 9.24
CA CYS A 42 5.20 -2.77 8.85
C CYS A 42 3.81 -2.93 9.46
N ALA A 43 3.30 -4.16 9.61
CA ALA A 43 1.99 -4.41 10.24
C ALA A 43 1.99 -4.30 11.77
N ASN A 44 3.16 -4.14 12.40
CA ASN A 44 3.34 -4.18 13.85
C ASN A 44 4.18 -2.99 14.34
N LEU A 45 4.02 -1.81 13.72
CA LEU A 45 4.75 -0.58 14.07
C LEU A 45 4.83 -0.27 15.57
N PRO A 46 3.75 -0.45 16.38
CA PRO A 46 3.84 -0.18 17.81
C PRO A 46 4.91 -1.01 18.55
N PHE A 47 5.27 -2.19 18.03
CA PHE A 47 6.23 -3.11 18.64
C PHE A 47 7.67 -2.91 18.15
N VAL A 48 7.89 -2.16 17.06
CA VAL A 48 9.24 -1.96 16.50
C VAL A 48 9.90 -0.65 16.96
N GLY A 49 9.16 0.21 17.65
CA GLY A 49 9.64 1.51 18.13
C GLY A 49 9.67 2.59 17.04
N ALA A 50 9.51 3.85 17.45
CA ALA A 50 9.61 5.00 16.56
C ALA A 50 11.08 5.32 16.23
N PRO A 51 11.39 5.98 15.08
CA PRO A 51 10.47 6.51 14.08
C PRO A 51 9.95 5.46 13.08
N TYR A 52 8.67 5.56 12.70
CA TYR A 52 8.03 4.61 11.78
C TYR A 52 8.28 4.91 10.29
N ASN A 53 8.63 6.16 9.96
CA ASN A 53 8.77 6.64 8.58
C ASN A 53 9.62 5.72 7.69
N PRO A 54 10.79 5.20 8.12
CA PRO A 54 11.57 4.30 7.27
C PRO A 54 10.82 3.05 6.81
N LEU A 55 9.96 2.48 7.67
CA LEU A 55 9.13 1.32 7.32
C LEU A 55 7.92 1.71 6.47
N THR A 56 7.26 2.82 6.78
CA THR A 56 6.08 3.26 6.02
C THR A 56 6.46 3.71 4.62
N ASP A 57 7.58 4.42 4.46
CA ASP A 57 8.07 4.87 3.16
C ASP A 57 8.53 3.68 2.30
N ALA A 58 9.18 2.70 2.92
CA ALA A 58 9.55 1.46 2.23
C ALA A 58 8.30 0.64 1.82
N PHE A 59 7.26 0.66 2.65
CA PHE A 59 6.00 -0.01 2.35
C PHE A 59 5.27 0.65 1.18
N GLU A 60 5.24 1.98 1.12
CA GLU A 60 4.66 2.72 -0.01
C GLU A 60 5.37 2.38 -1.33
N ARG A 61 6.71 2.30 -1.32
CA ARG A 61 7.49 1.85 -2.49
C ARG A 61 7.16 0.42 -2.89
N LEU A 62 6.99 -0.49 -1.92
CA LEU A 62 6.60 -1.87 -2.22
C LEU A 62 5.17 -1.93 -2.80
N ALA A 63 4.24 -1.16 -2.24
CA ALA A 63 2.87 -1.05 -2.72
C ALA A 63 2.81 -0.46 -4.15
N TYR A 64 3.69 0.49 -4.48
CA TYR A 64 3.86 0.99 -5.85
C TYR A 64 4.25 -0.12 -6.82
N LEU A 65 5.25 -0.95 -6.45
CA LEU A 65 5.69 -2.08 -7.29
C LEU A 65 4.58 -3.12 -7.48
N ALA A 66 3.86 -3.46 -6.40
CA ALA A 66 2.70 -4.35 -6.48
C ALA A 66 1.61 -3.77 -7.40
N LEU A 67 1.25 -2.49 -7.22
CA LEU A 67 0.22 -1.84 -8.03
C LEU A 67 0.61 -1.81 -9.51
N LYS A 68 1.89 -1.52 -9.81
CA LYS A 68 2.42 -1.53 -11.18
C LYS A 68 2.28 -2.89 -11.86
N ARG A 69 2.40 -4.00 -11.13
CA ARG A 69 2.18 -5.36 -11.66
C ARG A 69 0.70 -5.76 -11.69
N MET A 70 -0.11 -5.25 -10.76
CA MET A 70 -1.56 -5.50 -10.73
C MET A 70 -2.32 -4.80 -11.86
N TRP A 71 -1.83 -3.63 -12.28
CA TRP A 71 -2.50 -2.77 -13.24
C TRP A 71 -2.09 -3.10 -14.69
N PRO A 72 -2.86 -2.69 -15.71
CA PRO A 72 -2.50 -2.97 -17.10
C PRO A 72 -1.11 -2.44 -17.46
N ALA A 73 -0.32 -3.21 -18.19
CA ALA A 73 1.09 -2.88 -18.48
C ALA A 73 1.31 -1.54 -19.22
N LYS A 74 0.29 -1.05 -19.94
CA LYS A 74 0.32 0.25 -20.66
C LYS A 74 -0.10 1.44 -19.80
N ALA A 75 -0.60 1.18 -18.60
CA ALA A 75 -1.09 2.22 -17.72
C ALA A 75 0.06 2.97 -17.04
N ALA A 76 -0.17 4.24 -16.74
CA ALA A 76 0.73 5.02 -15.91
C ALA A 76 0.38 4.77 -14.44
N ILE A 77 1.41 4.60 -13.60
CA ILE A 77 1.30 4.61 -12.14
C ILE A 77 2.26 5.67 -11.62
N LYS A 78 1.75 6.58 -10.78
CA LYS A 78 2.51 7.67 -10.17
C LYS A 78 2.39 7.70 -8.66
N THR A 79 3.43 8.17 -8.00
CA THR A 79 3.44 8.46 -6.56
C THR A 79 2.90 9.86 -6.31
N PHE A 80 1.99 9.99 -5.35
CA PHE A 80 1.42 11.26 -4.92
C PHE A 80 1.82 11.63 -3.50
N GLY A 81 2.14 10.67 -2.63
CA GLY A 81 2.53 10.92 -1.23
C GLY A 81 3.70 11.89 -1.06
N LYS A 82 3.88 12.45 0.14
CA LYS A 82 4.92 13.44 0.48
C LYS A 82 6.35 13.09 0.04
N ASN A 83 6.70 11.81 0.02
CA ASN A 83 8.06 11.33 -0.22
C ASN A 83 8.19 10.83 -1.67
N ASN A 84 9.09 11.43 -2.45
CA ASN A 84 9.30 11.10 -3.88
C ASN A 84 8.03 11.26 -4.75
N ALA A 85 7.26 12.34 -4.54
CA ALA A 85 6.10 12.65 -5.37
C ALA A 85 6.49 12.99 -6.82
N ASP A 86 5.81 12.37 -7.78
CA ASP A 86 5.91 12.77 -9.20
C ASP A 86 5.32 14.18 -9.45
N TYR A 87 4.57 14.70 -8.48
CA TYR A 87 3.89 15.99 -8.56
C TYR A 87 4.57 17.04 -7.70
N THR A 88 5.10 18.08 -8.35
CA THR A 88 5.69 19.25 -7.69
C THR A 88 4.71 20.42 -7.61
N GLY A 89 4.92 21.31 -6.65
CA GLY A 89 4.10 22.51 -6.41
C GLY A 89 3.38 22.47 -5.06
N ASN A 90 2.54 23.47 -4.82
CA ASN A 90 1.67 23.48 -3.63
C ASN A 90 0.57 22.41 -3.75
N LYS A 91 -0.15 22.14 -2.65
CA LYS A 91 -1.20 21.11 -2.60
C LYS A 91 -2.24 21.27 -3.71
N SER A 92 -2.71 22.49 -3.95
CA SER A 92 -3.71 22.78 -4.98
C SER A 92 -3.18 22.45 -6.39
N GLU A 93 -1.93 22.83 -6.68
CA GLU A 93 -1.28 22.54 -7.96
C GLU A 93 -1.09 21.03 -8.17
N ARG A 94 -0.62 20.32 -7.15
CA ARG A 94 -0.43 18.85 -7.19
C ARG A 94 -1.77 18.14 -7.43
N MET A 95 -2.80 18.50 -6.66
CA MET A 95 -4.16 17.95 -6.80
C MET A 95 -4.76 18.24 -8.19
N ARG A 96 -4.56 19.44 -8.73
CA ARG A 96 -5.02 19.79 -10.08
C ARG A 96 -4.31 18.95 -11.15
N LYS A 97 -2.99 18.79 -11.06
CA LYS A 97 -2.21 17.97 -11.99
C LYS A 97 -2.66 16.50 -11.96
N LEU A 98 -2.82 15.93 -10.77
CA LEU A 98 -3.32 14.58 -10.61
C LEU A 98 -4.74 14.42 -11.21
N ALA A 99 -5.65 15.35 -10.94
CA ALA A 99 -7.00 15.31 -11.50
C ALA A 99 -7.00 15.31 -13.04
N LEU A 100 -6.12 16.08 -13.68
CA LEU A 100 -5.98 16.09 -15.13
C LEU A 100 -5.45 14.76 -15.67
N ASP A 101 -4.44 14.18 -15.02
CA ASP A 101 -3.91 12.85 -15.38
C ASP A 101 -5.01 11.77 -15.34
N LEU A 102 -5.88 11.83 -14.33
CA LEU A 102 -7.04 10.94 -14.15
C LEU A 102 -8.21 11.25 -15.10
N GLY A 103 -8.11 12.27 -15.97
CA GLY A 103 -9.18 12.63 -16.90
C GLY A 103 -10.39 13.30 -16.26
N CYS A 104 -10.17 14.00 -15.15
CA CYS A 104 -11.19 14.76 -14.44
C CYS A 104 -11.19 16.24 -14.87
N ARG A 105 -12.24 16.99 -14.47
CA ARG A 105 -12.40 18.43 -14.76
C ARG A 105 -12.20 19.28 -13.49
N PRO A 106 -10.95 19.41 -12.98
CA PRO A 106 -10.70 19.92 -11.63
C PRO A 106 -11.30 21.31 -11.38
N THR A 107 -12.11 21.39 -10.34
CA THR A 107 -12.69 22.64 -9.79
C THR A 107 -11.85 23.18 -8.62
N VAL A 108 -10.59 22.76 -8.57
CA VAL A 108 -9.63 23.08 -7.52
C VAL A 108 -9.38 24.59 -7.51
N ASP A 109 -9.87 25.24 -6.46
CA ASP A 109 -9.71 26.67 -6.21
C ASP A 109 -8.72 26.87 -5.04
N PRO A 110 -7.54 27.47 -5.27
CA PRO A 110 -6.54 27.72 -4.22
C PRO A 110 -7.09 28.46 -3.01
N ALA A 111 -8.10 29.33 -3.18
CA ALA A 111 -8.71 30.09 -2.09
C ALA A 111 -9.51 29.22 -1.12
N LYS A 112 -9.87 27.99 -1.51
CA LYS A 112 -10.61 27.03 -0.67
C LYS A 112 -9.69 26.20 0.23
N PHE A 113 -8.37 26.31 0.08
CA PHE A 113 -7.40 25.60 0.91
C PHE A 113 -6.96 26.49 2.08
N ARG A 114 -6.79 25.88 3.26
CA ARG A 114 -6.25 26.60 4.42
C ARG A 114 -4.80 26.99 4.13
N PRO A 115 -4.35 28.21 4.49
CA PRO A 115 -2.93 28.55 4.46
C PRO A 115 -2.17 27.53 5.32
N ARG A 116 -1.24 26.76 4.71
CA ARG A 116 -0.46 25.63 5.29
C ARG A 116 -1.10 24.23 5.25
N ASP A 117 -2.17 24.02 4.49
CA ASP A 117 -2.65 22.67 4.22
C ASP A 117 -1.64 21.90 3.34
N SER A 118 -0.88 21.01 3.97
CA SER A 118 0.22 20.23 3.36
C SER A 118 -0.07 18.74 3.26
N GLY A 119 -1.29 18.29 3.59
CA GLY A 119 -1.67 16.89 3.49
C GLY A 119 -1.94 16.46 2.05
N ASP A 120 -1.64 15.22 1.68
CA ASP A 120 -1.79 14.69 0.31
C ASP A 120 -3.23 14.18 0.01
N GLY A 121 -4.20 14.58 0.84
CA GLY A 121 -5.59 14.12 0.71
C GLY A 121 -5.81 12.65 1.06
N GLY A 122 -4.77 11.94 1.51
CA GLY A 122 -4.79 10.49 1.75
C GLY A 122 -4.41 9.67 0.51
N ILE A 123 -4.09 10.33 -0.62
CA ILE A 123 -3.65 9.66 -1.84
C ILE A 123 -2.15 9.45 -1.76
N ASP A 124 -1.71 8.19 -1.82
CA ASP A 124 -0.30 7.85 -1.88
C ASP A 124 0.12 7.44 -3.30
N LEU A 125 -0.75 6.72 -4.03
CA LEU A 125 -0.51 6.29 -5.40
C LEU A 125 -1.73 6.58 -6.28
N ALA A 126 -1.49 6.78 -7.57
CA ALA A 126 -2.54 6.91 -8.58
C ALA A 126 -2.18 6.14 -9.85
N GLY A 127 -3.19 5.58 -10.51
CA GLY A 127 -3.02 4.84 -11.75
C GLY A 127 -4.09 5.15 -12.77
N TRP A 128 -3.73 5.18 -14.04
CA TRP A 128 -4.68 5.37 -15.13
C TRP A 128 -4.20 4.76 -16.44
N LEU A 129 -5.15 4.33 -17.26
CA LEU A 129 -4.89 3.83 -18.60
C LEU A 129 -5.31 4.88 -19.63
N GLU A 130 -4.36 5.35 -20.43
CA GLU A 130 -4.67 6.11 -21.64
C GLU A 130 -5.35 5.17 -22.64
N LEU A 131 -6.54 5.56 -23.11
CA LEU A 131 -7.32 4.77 -24.06
C LEU A 131 -7.01 5.17 -25.51
N ASP A 132 -6.73 6.45 -25.73
CA ASP A 132 -6.25 7.02 -27.00
C ASP A 132 -5.42 8.30 -26.74
N GLY A 133 -4.97 8.96 -27.82
CA GLY A 133 -4.16 10.18 -27.75
C GLY A 133 -4.92 11.48 -28.05
N HIS A 134 -6.25 11.43 -28.12
CA HIS A 134 -7.11 12.53 -28.56
C HIS A 134 -8.10 13.00 -27.47
N GLU A 135 -8.59 12.07 -26.64
CA GLU A 135 -9.51 12.32 -25.53
C GLU A 135 -8.83 11.98 -24.19
N SER A 136 -8.97 12.88 -23.22
CA SER A 136 -8.36 12.72 -21.89
C SER A 136 -9.37 12.38 -20.79
N GLU A 137 -10.66 12.33 -21.08
CA GLU A 137 -11.71 11.97 -20.13
C GLU A 137 -12.09 10.47 -20.19
N ASN A 138 -12.94 10.03 -19.25
CA ASN A 138 -13.51 8.67 -19.19
C ASN A 138 -12.47 7.53 -19.12
N LYS A 139 -11.38 7.75 -18.38
CA LYS A 139 -10.30 6.78 -18.22
C LYS A 139 -10.62 5.70 -17.19
N LEU A 140 -10.06 4.51 -17.40
CA LEU A 140 -9.91 3.52 -16.33
C LEU A 140 -8.86 4.04 -15.33
N THR A 141 -9.29 4.35 -14.12
CA THR A 141 -8.47 5.03 -13.10
C THR A 141 -8.53 4.34 -11.76
N CYS A 142 -7.49 4.52 -10.95
CA CYS A 142 -7.46 4.13 -9.55
C CYS A 142 -6.71 5.14 -8.69
N LEU A 143 -7.14 5.25 -7.44
CA LEU A 143 -6.41 5.92 -6.36
C LEU A 143 -6.11 4.87 -5.29
N ALA A 144 -4.91 4.91 -4.73
CA ALA A 144 -4.54 4.03 -3.64
C ALA A 144 -3.99 4.80 -2.44
N GLN A 145 -4.37 4.32 -1.26
CA GLN A 145 -3.79 4.72 0.00
C GLN A 145 -2.98 3.57 0.60
N CYS A 146 -1.84 3.88 1.19
CA CYS A 146 -0.97 2.96 1.91
C CYS A 146 -1.11 3.22 3.41
N ALA A 147 -1.47 2.19 4.18
CA ALA A 147 -1.60 2.31 5.63
C ALA A 147 -0.88 1.18 6.35
N CYS A 148 -0.10 1.51 7.37
CA CYS A 148 0.55 0.54 8.25
C CYS A 148 -0.11 0.44 9.64
N SER A 149 -1.07 1.32 9.95
CA SER A 149 -1.77 1.34 11.25
C SER A 149 -2.80 0.22 11.36
N ARG A 150 -2.81 -0.49 12.49
CA ARG A 150 -3.80 -1.53 12.82
C ARG A 150 -5.11 -0.96 13.35
N THR A 151 -5.11 0.25 13.90
CA THR A 151 -6.28 0.83 14.59
C THR A 151 -7.03 1.79 13.69
N ASP A 152 -6.33 2.49 12.81
CA ASP A 152 -6.91 3.63 12.09
C ASP A 152 -7.31 3.29 10.65
N TRP A 153 -7.10 2.04 10.22
CA TRP A 153 -7.36 1.59 8.85
C TRP A 153 -8.81 1.82 8.41
N ASN A 154 -9.77 1.69 9.33
CA ASN A 154 -11.19 1.95 9.05
C ASN A 154 -11.41 3.37 8.53
N SER A 155 -10.80 4.36 9.18
CA SER A 155 -10.91 5.76 8.77
C SER A 155 -10.24 6.03 7.42
N LYS A 156 -9.16 5.30 7.12
CA LYS A 156 -8.37 5.43 5.88
C LYS A 156 -9.16 5.07 4.62
N GLN A 157 -10.05 4.08 4.70
CA GLN A 157 -10.88 3.65 3.56
C GLN A 157 -11.63 4.81 2.88
N SER A 158 -12.06 5.81 3.64
CA SER A 158 -12.83 6.95 3.12
C SER A 158 -12.00 8.12 2.59
N GLU A 159 -10.68 8.15 2.84
CA GLU A 159 -9.85 9.35 2.54
C GLU A 159 -9.73 9.60 1.04
N ILE A 160 -9.61 8.53 0.25
CA ILE A 160 -9.50 8.57 -1.23
C ILE A 160 -10.85 8.43 -1.95
N SER A 161 -11.95 8.45 -1.19
CA SER A 161 -13.27 8.19 -1.74
C SER A 161 -13.72 9.25 -2.73
N ARG A 162 -14.52 8.83 -3.72
CA ARG A 162 -15.21 9.74 -4.64
C ARG A 162 -16.06 10.77 -3.91
N GLU A 163 -16.68 10.40 -2.79
CA GLU A 163 -17.47 11.34 -1.99
C GLU A 163 -16.60 12.48 -1.44
N ARG A 164 -15.41 12.15 -0.94
CA ARG A 164 -14.51 13.12 -0.32
C ARG A 164 -13.73 13.96 -1.33
N ILE A 165 -13.14 13.33 -2.34
CA ILE A 165 -12.24 14.00 -3.29
C ILE A 165 -12.96 14.40 -4.58
N GLY A 166 -14.08 13.77 -4.92
CA GLY A 166 -14.81 14.00 -6.17
C GLY A 166 -15.29 15.43 -6.37
N LYS A 167 -15.57 16.19 -5.30
CA LYS A 167 -15.91 17.61 -5.41
C LYS A 167 -14.76 18.48 -5.90
N LEU A 168 -13.51 18.07 -5.64
CA LEU A 168 -12.31 18.77 -6.08
C LEU A 168 -11.90 18.34 -7.50
N PHE A 169 -12.00 17.04 -7.78
CA PHE A 169 -11.56 16.49 -9.05
C PHE A 169 -12.61 16.64 -10.15
N ASN A 170 -13.90 16.54 -9.81
CA ASN A 170 -15.03 16.49 -10.74
C ASN A 170 -14.81 15.40 -11.82
N PRO A 171 -14.87 14.11 -11.41
CA PRO A 171 -14.58 12.98 -12.29
C PRO A 171 -15.57 12.84 -13.44
N THR A 172 -15.06 12.39 -14.57
CA THR A 172 -15.84 12.05 -15.77
C THR A 172 -16.22 10.57 -15.82
N ALA A 173 -15.52 9.73 -15.05
CA ALA A 173 -15.79 8.33 -14.78
C ALA A 173 -15.37 7.98 -13.35
N PRO A 174 -15.96 6.96 -12.71
CA PRO A 174 -15.55 6.55 -11.37
C PRO A 174 -14.13 5.96 -11.39
N TRP A 175 -13.32 6.27 -10.37
CA TRP A 175 -12.07 5.59 -10.12
C TRP A 175 -12.27 4.41 -9.16
N LEU A 176 -11.37 3.42 -9.26
CA LEU A 176 -11.25 2.39 -8.24
C LEU A 176 -10.53 2.95 -7.01
N GLU A 177 -11.06 2.63 -5.83
CA GLU A 177 -10.48 3.01 -4.55
C GLU A 177 -9.73 1.79 -4.00
N LEU A 178 -8.44 1.94 -3.68
CA LEU A 178 -7.58 0.85 -3.19
C LEU A 178 -6.98 1.20 -1.83
N LEU A 179 -6.95 0.24 -0.91
CA LEU A 179 -6.24 0.38 0.36
C LEU A 179 -5.19 -0.74 0.49
N CYS A 180 -3.93 -0.35 0.36
CA CYS A 180 -2.77 -1.22 0.52
C CYS A 180 -2.37 -1.27 1.99
N ILE A 181 -2.40 -2.46 2.58
CA ILE A 181 -2.09 -2.67 4.01
C ILE A 181 -1.19 -3.90 4.20
N PRO A 182 -0.12 -3.80 5.02
CA PRO A 182 0.78 -4.92 5.28
C PRO A 182 0.19 -5.96 6.25
N ILE A 183 -0.97 -5.70 6.83
CA ILE A 183 -1.70 -6.63 7.71
C ILE A 183 -2.37 -7.72 6.85
N CYS A 184 -2.38 -8.96 7.34
CA CYS A 184 -3.18 -10.03 6.76
C CYS A 184 -4.57 -10.05 7.41
N PHE A 185 -5.57 -9.50 6.74
CA PHE A 185 -6.96 -9.43 7.25
C PHE A 185 -7.73 -10.73 7.01
N ARG A 186 -7.08 -11.87 7.28
CA ARG A 186 -7.66 -13.19 7.03
C ARG A 186 -7.87 -13.96 8.34
N ASN A 187 -9.06 -14.51 8.51
CA ASN A 187 -9.39 -15.41 9.60
C ASN A 187 -8.69 -16.76 9.43
N ASN A 188 -8.94 -17.69 10.36
CA ASN A 188 -8.30 -19.01 10.34
C ASN A 188 -8.73 -19.91 9.17
N ASN A 189 -9.71 -19.49 8.36
CA ASN A 189 -10.18 -20.17 7.16
C ASN A 189 -9.80 -19.42 5.87
N GLY A 190 -8.93 -18.40 5.95
CA GLY A 190 -8.51 -17.60 4.78
C GLY A 190 -9.56 -16.61 4.27
N ARG A 191 -10.73 -16.49 4.92
CA ARG A 191 -11.74 -15.46 4.60
C ARG A 191 -11.41 -14.16 5.32
N TRP A 192 -12.07 -13.05 4.97
CA TRP A 192 -11.91 -11.79 5.69
C TRP A 192 -12.23 -11.95 7.18
N ALA A 193 -11.41 -11.35 8.04
CA ALA A 193 -11.57 -11.44 9.50
C ALA A 193 -12.59 -10.44 10.08
N PHE A 194 -12.85 -9.34 9.36
CA PHE A 194 -13.76 -8.26 9.74
C PHE A 194 -14.44 -7.72 8.47
N ASP A 195 -15.18 -8.57 7.76
CA ASP A 195 -15.82 -8.22 6.48
C ASP A 195 -16.81 -7.05 6.60
N ALA A 196 -17.55 -6.97 7.71
CA ALA A 196 -18.47 -5.87 8.00
C ALA A 196 -17.77 -4.50 8.14
N ASP A 197 -16.48 -4.47 8.47
CA ASP A 197 -15.69 -3.22 8.60
C ASP A 197 -15.05 -2.79 7.27
N VAL A 198 -15.08 -3.66 6.25
CA VAL A 198 -14.55 -3.35 4.91
C VAL A 198 -15.62 -2.59 4.12
N GLY A 199 -15.33 -1.33 3.79
CA GLY A 199 -16.20 -0.49 2.97
C GLY A 199 -16.18 -0.85 1.49
N GLU A 200 -16.76 0.01 0.65
CA GLU A 200 -16.76 -0.14 -0.82
C GLU A 200 -15.38 0.19 -1.44
N ILE A 201 -14.35 -0.53 -1.01
CA ILE A 201 -12.96 -0.33 -1.39
C ILE A 201 -12.27 -1.65 -1.72
N ILE A 202 -11.28 -1.61 -2.61
CA ILE A 202 -10.47 -2.78 -2.94
C ILE A 202 -9.34 -2.89 -1.91
N MET A 203 -9.52 -3.78 -0.93
CA MET A 203 -8.51 -4.09 0.08
C MET A 203 -7.36 -4.92 -0.51
N ILE A 204 -6.14 -4.40 -0.49
CA ILE A 204 -4.92 -5.11 -0.88
C ILE A 204 -4.13 -5.42 0.39
N ASP A 205 -4.54 -6.51 1.06
CA ASP A 205 -3.91 -7.02 2.28
C ASP A 205 -2.58 -7.75 1.97
N ARG A 206 -1.83 -8.13 3.01
CA ARG A 206 -0.52 -8.80 2.86
C ARG A 206 -0.53 -9.93 1.83
N LEU A 207 -1.55 -10.79 1.88
CA LEU A 207 -1.63 -11.94 0.97
C LEU A 207 -1.75 -11.48 -0.48
N ARG A 208 -2.60 -10.49 -0.75
CA ARG A 208 -2.78 -9.93 -2.09
C ARG A 208 -1.52 -9.19 -2.57
N LEU A 209 -0.86 -8.42 -1.71
CA LEU A 209 0.41 -7.76 -2.06
C LEU A 209 1.44 -8.79 -2.54
N LEU A 210 1.63 -9.87 -1.80
CA LEU A 210 2.64 -10.89 -2.11
C LEU A 210 2.39 -11.66 -3.41
N GLN A 211 1.18 -11.59 -4.00
CA GLN A 211 0.93 -12.15 -5.34
C GLN A 211 1.60 -11.33 -6.47
N PHE A 212 2.02 -10.10 -6.18
CA PHE A 212 2.53 -9.14 -7.16
C PHE A 212 3.91 -8.59 -6.79
N ILE A 213 4.59 -9.24 -5.85
CA ILE A 213 5.93 -8.86 -5.40
C ILE A 213 6.91 -9.97 -5.73
N GLU A 214 8.06 -9.59 -6.26
CA GLU A 214 9.16 -10.50 -6.62
C GLU A 214 10.35 -10.31 -5.66
N PRO A 215 11.26 -11.29 -5.55
CA PRO A 215 12.42 -11.20 -4.66
C PRO A 215 13.26 -9.93 -4.84
N ASP A 216 13.47 -9.51 -6.10
CA ASP A 216 14.29 -8.33 -6.43
C ASP A 216 13.67 -7.01 -5.94
N ASP A 217 12.36 -7.00 -5.65
CA ASP A 217 11.68 -5.81 -5.12
C ASP A 217 12.20 -5.42 -3.73
N LEU A 218 12.68 -6.39 -2.94
CA LEU A 218 13.24 -6.10 -1.63
C LEU A 218 14.43 -5.12 -1.72
N ALA A 219 15.28 -5.31 -2.73
CA ALA A 219 16.39 -4.40 -2.98
C ALA A 219 15.90 -3.06 -3.55
N ALA A 220 14.91 -3.09 -4.44
CA ALA A 220 14.36 -1.89 -5.08
C ALA A 220 13.70 -0.90 -4.11
N ILE A 221 13.17 -1.37 -2.98
CA ILE A 221 12.57 -0.50 -1.97
C ILE A 221 13.59 0.12 -1.00
N THR A 222 14.88 -0.17 -1.15
CA THR A 222 15.96 0.23 -0.21
C THR A 222 15.57 -0.13 1.22
N PRO A 223 15.71 -1.41 1.63
CA PRO A 223 15.11 -1.92 2.85
C PRO A 223 15.66 -1.14 4.06
N PRO A 224 14.81 -0.74 5.00
CA PRO A 224 15.22 0.11 6.11
C PRO A 224 16.23 -0.64 7.01
N PRO A 225 17.18 0.07 7.65
CA PRO A 225 18.18 -0.55 8.52
C PRO A 225 17.56 -1.44 9.61
N LEU A 226 16.37 -1.08 10.09
CA LEU A 226 15.60 -1.86 11.06
C LEU A 226 15.33 -3.30 10.60
N LEU A 227 15.05 -3.53 9.31
CA LEU A 227 14.88 -4.87 8.77
C LEU A 227 16.20 -5.65 8.87
N ASN A 228 17.30 -5.04 8.44
CA ASN A 228 18.62 -5.68 8.48
C ASN A 228 19.03 -6.03 9.92
N ASN A 229 18.81 -5.12 10.87
CA ASN A 229 19.08 -5.35 12.29
C ASN A 229 18.22 -6.49 12.85
N PHE A 230 16.93 -6.54 12.48
CA PHE A 230 16.04 -7.62 12.88
C PHE A 230 16.51 -8.97 12.31
N LEU A 231 16.93 -9.00 11.04
CA LEU A 231 17.43 -10.22 10.41
C LEU A 231 18.75 -10.69 11.03
N GLN A 232 19.65 -9.77 11.40
CA GLN A 232 20.93 -10.08 12.04
C GLN A 232 20.77 -10.56 13.49
N SER A 233 19.93 -9.89 14.29
CA SER A 233 19.69 -10.28 15.70
C SER A 233 19.06 -11.67 15.85
N ARG A 234 18.41 -12.21 14.81
CA ARG A 234 17.95 -13.60 14.79
C ARG A 234 19.09 -14.63 14.66
N LEU A 235 20.27 -14.22 14.20
CA LEU A 235 21.43 -15.09 13.99
C LEU A 235 22.36 -15.13 15.20
N GLU A 236 22.17 -14.25 16.18
CA GLU A 236 22.92 -14.29 17.43
C GLU A 236 22.25 -15.27 18.40
N PRO A 237 22.97 -16.31 18.88
CA PRO A 237 22.44 -17.17 19.92
C PRO A 237 22.32 -16.35 21.21
N VAL A 238 21.10 -16.31 21.77
CA VAL A 238 20.84 -15.88 23.15
C VAL A 238 21.27 -16.98 24.11
#